data_AF-A0A4Q9PLJ0-F1
#
_entry.id   AF-A0A4Q9PLJ0-F1
#
_cell.length_a   1.000
_cell.length_b   1.000
_cell.length_c   1.000
_cell.angle_alpha   90.00
_cell.angle_beta   90.00
_cell.angle_gamma   90.00
#
_symmetry.space_group_name_H-M   'P 1'
#
loop_
_entity.id
_entity.type
_entity.pdbx_description
1 polymer ?
#
loop_
_entity_poly.entity_id
_entity_poly.type
_entity_poly.pdbx_seq_one_letter_code
_entity_poly.pdbx_strand_id
1 'polypeptide(L)'
;MKGDLPQPERRLSRQYRIVRTLDPTKLTPSDYVDFSEKFIPRVNIVTQSSHPEDATNLLPQRLSAGVIATGFRDRRFPPNTAGFLYYHTPPYSPPLAGEVRFRVTPSPDPASFTQGYDLLMDYGVRWNIPLLYMTDKKEYTGLHTLLLQDGLVTPQLSDIAASAVEGLNKTAHGRKISFRRTVLVSSFGRGFYIRVGHHNGYCMSIGTDTVVKKRVECVAEFRVPVDGSGGGAQYSPYEGSTICCFEPSTLPEHAGKRVVVLRILRLLDSDPIRPMPPPNKHEYPLSKLRPREGQLLMTMRWGKVQPWSVDVDKDTTRPDTHVEMGRMLRILYKNQELYGSPPEPFI
;
A
#
# COMPACT_ATOMS: atom_id res chain seq x y z
N MET A 1 -55.65 -33.15 18.78
CA MET A 1 -54.19 -33.36 18.79
C MET A 1 -53.59 -32.55 17.65
N LYS A 2 -52.95 -31.43 17.98
CA LYS A 2 -52.26 -30.56 17.04
C LYS A 2 -50.81 -30.54 17.54
N GLY A 3 -49.94 -31.26 16.86
CA GLY A 3 -48.53 -31.38 17.24
C GLY A 3 -47.79 -30.14 16.78
N ASP A 4 -47.29 -29.36 17.73
CA ASP A 4 -46.34 -28.28 17.47
C ASP A 4 -44.99 -28.90 17.08
N LEU A 5 -44.55 -28.61 15.85
CA LEU A 5 -43.18 -28.83 15.42
C LEU A 5 -42.32 -27.67 15.96
N PRO A 6 -41.16 -27.94 16.58
CA PRO A 6 -40.30 -26.87 17.07
C PRO A 6 -39.68 -26.13 15.88
N GLN A 7 -39.90 -24.81 15.81
CA GLN A 7 -39.13 -23.96 14.93
C GLN A 7 -37.66 -23.98 15.36
N PRO A 8 -36.68 -24.04 14.43
CA PRO A 8 -35.29 -23.91 14.81
C PRO A 8 -35.06 -22.49 15.32
N GLU A 9 -34.62 -22.38 16.58
CA GLU A 9 -34.14 -21.13 17.16
C GLU A 9 -33.04 -20.53 16.26
N ARG A 10 -33.40 -19.55 15.42
CA ARG A 10 -32.45 -18.61 14.83
C ARG A 10 -31.92 -17.68 15.92
N ARG A 11 -31.14 -18.21 16.85
CA ARG A 11 -30.19 -17.40 17.62
C ARG A 11 -29.00 -17.12 16.72
N LEU A 12 -29.16 -16.21 15.77
CA LEU A 12 -28.03 -15.44 15.27
C LEU A 12 -27.58 -14.56 16.44
N SER A 13 -26.83 -15.16 17.36
CA SER A 13 -25.90 -14.43 18.21
C SER A 13 -25.23 -13.42 17.30
N ARG A 14 -25.45 -12.13 17.56
CA ARG A 14 -24.66 -11.05 16.96
C ARG A 14 -23.24 -11.32 17.45
N GLN A 15 -22.51 -12.19 16.75
CA GLN A 15 -21.13 -12.49 17.08
C GLN A 15 -20.37 -11.22 16.75
N TYR A 16 -20.16 -10.43 17.80
CA TYR A 16 -19.39 -9.20 17.71
C TYR A 16 -18.02 -9.61 17.18
N ARG A 17 -17.58 -9.00 16.07
CA ARG A 17 -16.22 -9.18 15.57
C ARG A 17 -15.29 -8.57 16.61
N ILE A 18 -14.65 -9.40 17.42
CA ILE A 18 -13.79 -8.96 18.52
C ILE A 18 -12.35 -9.24 18.09
N VAL A 19 -11.45 -8.31 18.40
CA VAL A 19 -10.01 -8.46 18.20
C VAL A 19 -9.33 -8.07 19.52
N ARG A 20 -8.60 -9.02 20.10
CA ARG A 20 -7.88 -8.88 21.38
C ARG A 20 -6.37 -8.81 21.22
N THR A 21 -5.86 -9.19 20.06
CA THR A 21 -4.44 -9.11 19.72
C THR A 21 -4.26 -9.04 18.20
N LEU A 22 -3.16 -8.45 17.77
CA LEU A 22 -2.67 -8.46 16.38
C LEU A 22 -1.39 -9.30 16.26
N ASP A 23 -0.96 -9.97 17.33
CA ASP A 23 0.18 -10.87 17.36
C ASP A 23 -0.26 -12.28 16.93
N PRO A 24 0.22 -12.81 15.78
CA PRO A 24 -0.14 -14.14 15.31
C PRO A 24 0.09 -15.25 16.34
N THR A 25 1.05 -15.07 17.26
CA THR A 25 1.42 -16.07 18.26
C THR A 25 0.48 -16.11 19.47
N LYS A 26 -0.38 -15.09 19.62
CA LYS A 26 -1.31 -14.92 20.74
C LYS A 26 -2.78 -15.06 20.34
N LEU A 27 -3.05 -15.37 19.07
CA LEU A 27 -4.40 -15.49 18.53
C LEU A 27 -5.21 -16.54 19.29
N THR A 28 -6.48 -16.25 19.50
CA THR A 28 -7.47 -17.19 20.03
C THR A 28 -8.63 -17.36 19.06
N PRO A 29 -9.45 -18.42 19.18
CA PRO A 29 -10.65 -18.56 18.34
C PRO A 29 -11.64 -17.40 18.43
N SER A 30 -11.57 -16.59 19.49
CA SER A 30 -12.43 -15.42 19.66
C SER A 30 -11.97 -14.19 18.86
N ASP A 31 -10.77 -14.24 18.26
CA ASP A 31 -10.22 -13.19 17.39
C ASP A 31 -10.55 -13.43 15.91
N TYR A 32 -11.20 -14.55 15.59
CA TYR A 32 -11.65 -14.89 14.25
C TYR A 32 -12.82 -14.01 13.84
N VAL A 33 -12.71 -13.35 12.69
CA VAL A 33 -13.73 -12.42 12.18
C VAL A 33 -14.08 -12.72 10.73
N ASP A 34 -15.35 -12.51 10.39
CA ASP A 34 -15.85 -12.67 9.02
C ASP A 34 -16.23 -11.32 8.41
N PHE A 35 -15.50 -10.95 7.36
CA PHE A 35 -15.70 -9.72 6.58
C PHE A 35 -16.46 -9.95 5.28
N SER A 36 -16.85 -11.18 4.95
CA SER A 36 -17.48 -11.55 3.67
C SER A 36 -18.59 -10.58 3.27
N GLU A 37 -18.44 -10.02 2.06
CA GLU A 37 -19.38 -9.11 1.41
C GLU A 37 -19.67 -7.80 2.18
N LYS A 38 -18.89 -7.48 3.21
CA LYS A 38 -19.04 -6.24 3.97
C LYS A 38 -18.26 -5.10 3.32
N PHE A 39 -18.81 -3.89 3.38
CA PHE A 39 -18.13 -2.68 2.90
C PHE A 39 -17.11 -2.14 3.89
N ILE A 40 -17.55 -1.98 5.14
CA ILE A 40 -16.75 -1.45 6.26
C ILE A 40 -17.13 -2.23 7.53
N PRO A 41 -16.76 -3.51 7.64
CA PRO A 41 -17.00 -4.27 8.87
C PRO A 41 -16.35 -3.56 10.05
N ARG A 42 -17.14 -3.37 11.11
CA ARG A 42 -16.64 -2.87 12.39
C ARG A 42 -16.10 -4.02 13.22
N VAL A 43 -14.89 -3.85 13.73
CA VAL A 43 -14.28 -4.71 14.74
C VAL A 43 -14.29 -3.98 16.08
N ASN A 44 -14.61 -4.70 17.14
CA ASN A 44 -14.49 -4.23 18.52
C ASN A 44 -13.11 -4.63 19.02
N ILE A 45 -12.33 -3.64 19.40
CA ILE A 45 -11.02 -3.82 19.99
C ILE A 45 -11.19 -3.88 21.50
N VAL A 46 -10.64 -4.93 22.10
CA VAL A 46 -10.65 -5.11 23.55
C VAL A 46 -9.24 -4.84 24.06
N THR A 47 -9.07 -3.69 24.70
CA THR A 47 -7.81 -3.33 25.34
C THR A 47 -7.91 -3.54 26.85
N GLN A 48 -6.80 -3.94 27.49
CA GLN A 48 -6.68 -3.90 28.94
C GLN A 48 -6.46 -2.45 29.35
N SER A 49 -7.25 -1.94 30.30
CA SER A 49 -7.05 -0.61 30.87
C SER A 49 -5.71 -0.59 31.60
N SER A 50 -4.81 0.32 31.22
CA SER A 50 -3.56 0.55 31.93
C SER A 50 -3.70 1.80 32.81
N HIS A 51 -4.08 1.62 34.08
CA HIS A 51 -3.67 2.46 35.21
C HIS A 51 -3.95 1.72 36.53
N PRO A 52 -2.92 1.32 37.31
CA PRO A 52 -3.09 0.59 38.57
C PRO A 52 -3.80 1.37 39.69
N GLU A 53 -3.94 2.71 39.57
CA GLU A 53 -4.52 3.56 40.62
C GLU A 53 -5.99 3.96 40.37
N ASP A 54 -6.55 3.67 39.19
CA ASP A 54 -7.95 3.94 38.88
C ASP A 54 -8.81 2.69 39.15
N ALA A 55 -9.07 2.41 40.44
CA ALA A 55 -9.95 1.32 40.88
C ALA A 55 -11.41 1.42 40.38
N THR A 56 -11.75 2.48 39.63
CA THR A 56 -13.06 2.72 39.01
C THR A 56 -13.11 2.39 37.51
N ASN A 57 -11.98 2.11 36.84
CA ASN A 57 -11.91 1.87 35.39
C ASN A 57 -11.52 0.42 35.01
N LEU A 58 -12.09 -0.58 35.71
CA LEU A 58 -11.90 -2.01 35.40
C LEU A 58 -12.65 -2.50 34.15
N LEU A 59 -13.40 -1.62 33.46
CA LEU A 59 -14.10 -2.01 32.24
C LEU A 59 -13.17 -1.88 31.03
N PRO A 60 -13.03 -2.94 30.20
CA PRO A 60 -12.29 -2.84 28.94
C PRO A 60 -12.83 -1.68 28.11
N GLN A 61 -11.96 -0.75 27.73
CA GLN A 61 -12.36 0.34 26.86
C GLN A 61 -12.69 -0.26 25.49
N ARG A 62 -13.98 -0.28 25.14
CA ARG A 62 -14.44 -0.81 23.86
C ARG A 62 -14.20 0.22 22.77
N LEU A 63 -13.00 0.16 22.18
CA LEU A 63 -12.69 0.89 20.97
C LEU A 63 -13.26 0.11 19.78
N SER A 64 -13.62 0.81 18.70
CA SER A 64 -14.04 0.14 17.47
C SER A 64 -13.25 0.70 16.30
N ALA A 65 -12.90 -0.16 15.36
CA ALA A 65 -12.25 0.23 14.11
C ALA A 65 -13.11 -0.19 12.92
N GLY A 66 -13.29 0.70 11.96
CA GLY A 66 -13.91 0.39 10.68
C GLY A 66 -12.84 -0.13 9.73
N VAL A 67 -12.92 -1.41 9.35
CA VAL A 67 -11.97 -2.01 8.42
C VAL A 67 -12.45 -1.77 7.00
N ILE A 68 -11.71 -1.00 6.19
CA ILE A 68 -12.16 -0.61 4.85
C ILE A 68 -11.73 -1.65 3.82
N ALA A 69 -12.67 -2.09 2.97
CA ALA A 69 -12.42 -2.91 1.79
C ALA A 69 -11.69 -2.11 0.67
N THR A 70 -10.44 -1.70 0.93
CA THR A 70 -9.56 -1.04 -0.04
C THR A 70 -9.09 -2.01 -1.13
N GLY A 71 -8.92 -1.51 -2.36
CA GLY A 71 -8.41 -2.30 -3.47
C GLY A 71 -9.43 -3.26 -4.13
N PHE A 72 -10.69 -3.24 -3.70
CA PHE A 72 -11.79 -3.99 -4.32
C PHE A 72 -12.72 -3.08 -5.13
N ARG A 73 -13.07 -3.49 -6.35
CA ARG A 73 -13.90 -2.75 -7.32
C ARG A 73 -15.28 -2.41 -6.74
N ASP A 74 -15.92 -3.38 -6.11
CA ASP A 74 -17.27 -3.25 -5.54
C ASP A 74 -17.27 -2.62 -4.13
N ARG A 75 -16.08 -2.24 -3.63
CA ARG A 75 -15.88 -1.68 -2.29
C ARG A 75 -16.39 -2.59 -1.17
N ARG A 76 -16.49 -3.90 -1.45
CA ARG A 76 -16.82 -4.95 -0.50
C ARG A 76 -15.66 -5.93 -0.41
N PHE A 77 -15.50 -6.54 0.75
CA PHE A 77 -14.65 -7.72 0.86
C PHE A 77 -15.23 -8.85 0.00
N PRO A 78 -14.39 -9.66 -0.65
CA PRO A 78 -14.82 -10.83 -1.40
C PRO A 78 -15.64 -11.81 -0.52
N PRO A 79 -16.45 -12.69 -1.12
CA PRO A 79 -17.03 -13.81 -0.37
C PRO A 79 -15.92 -14.66 0.25
N ASN A 80 -16.24 -15.34 1.35
CA ASN A 80 -15.31 -16.22 2.09
C ASN A 80 -14.07 -15.47 2.64
N THR A 81 -14.24 -14.21 3.06
CA THR A 81 -13.18 -13.42 3.72
C THR A 81 -13.33 -13.55 5.24
N ALA A 82 -13.02 -14.73 5.77
CA ALA A 82 -13.04 -15.00 7.20
C ALA A 82 -11.66 -15.47 7.68
N GLY A 83 -11.25 -14.99 8.86
CA GLY A 83 -9.89 -15.18 9.35
C GLY A 83 -9.46 -14.17 10.41
N PHE A 84 -8.17 -13.83 10.42
CA PHE A 84 -7.55 -13.04 11.49
C PHE A 84 -6.88 -11.77 10.97
N LEU A 85 -7.02 -10.67 11.72
CA LEU A 85 -6.15 -9.51 11.57
C LEU A 85 -4.83 -9.78 12.29
N TYR A 86 -3.71 -9.35 11.69
CA TYR A 86 -2.39 -9.48 12.32
C TYR A 86 -1.45 -8.37 11.87
N TYR A 87 -0.45 -8.07 12.69
CA TYR A 87 0.60 -7.11 12.37
C TYR A 87 1.76 -7.79 11.66
N HIS A 88 2.33 -7.09 10.68
CA HIS A 88 3.48 -7.56 9.92
C HIS A 88 4.42 -6.40 9.62
N THR A 89 5.71 -6.61 9.84
CA THR A 89 6.76 -5.71 9.37
C THR A 89 7.35 -6.29 8.09
N PRO A 90 7.20 -5.61 6.94
CA PRO A 90 7.74 -6.09 5.67
C PRO A 90 9.27 -6.27 5.76
N PRO A 91 9.83 -7.33 5.14
CA PRO A 91 11.28 -7.52 5.10
C PRO A 91 11.95 -6.39 4.31
N TYR A 92 13.24 -6.17 4.59
CA TYR A 92 14.07 -5.13 3.96
C TYR A 92 13.52 -3.70 4.13
N SER A 93 12.65 -3.49 5.10
CA SER A 93 11.94 -2.23 5.32
C SER A 93 12.14 -1.75 6.76
N PRO A 94 12.10 -0.42 7.00
CA PRO A 94 12.11 0.13 8.34
C PRO A 94 10.87 -0.31 9.14
N PRO A 95 10.94 -0.35 10.49
CA PRO A 95 9.78 -0.63 11.33
C PRO A 95 8.57 0.28 11.04
N LEU A 96 8.83 1.52 10.60
CA LEU A 96 7.80 2.48 10.20
C LEU A 96 6.92 2.00 9.03
N ALA A 97 7.40 1.05 8.22
CA ALA A 97 6.66 0.43 7.13
C ALA A 97 5.73 -0.72 7.59
N GLY A 98 5.63 -0.97 8.90
CA GLY A 98 4.75 -1.99 9.45
C GLY A 98 3.28 -1.75 9.11
N GLU A 99 2.53 -2.85 9.04
CA GLU A 99 1.18 -2.87 8.50
C GLU A 99 0.34 -3.96 9.15
N VAL A 100 -0.94 -3.69 9.36
CA VAL A 100 -1.93 -4.71 9.69
C VAL A 100 -2.41 -5.35 8.40
N ARG A 101 -2.41 -6.68 8.35
CA ARG A 101 -2.90 -7.48 7.24
C ARG A 101 -4.07 -8.34 7.69
N PHE A 102 -4.76 -8.96 6.73
CA PHE A 102 -5.80 -9.94 6.99
C PHE A 102 -5.40 -11.30 6.43
N ARG A 103 -5.34 -12.32 7.28
CA ARG A 103 -5.06 -13.71 6.93
C ARG A 103 -6.38 -14.45 6.82
N VAL A 104 -6.77 -14.89 5.62
CA VAL A 104 -7.93 -15.76 5.41
C VAL A 104 -7.56 -17.17 5.85
N THR A 105 -8.35 -17.77 6.72
CA THR A 105 -8.09 -19.12 7.27
C THR A 105 -9.31 -20.03 7.12
N PRO A 106 -9.12 -21.35 7.01
CA PRO A 106 -10.24 -22.28 6.82
C PRO A 106 -11.10 -22.46 8.08
N SER A 107 -10.59 -22.07 9.26
CA SER A 107 -11.31 -22.23 10.52
C SER A 107 -10.94 -21.16 11.56
N PRO A 108 -11.70 -21.06 12.65
CA PRO A 108 -11.36 -20.23 13.81
C PRO A 108 -10.20 -20.77 14.67
N ASP A 109 -9.65 -21.95 14.38
CA ASP A 109 -8.49 -22.46 15.13
C ASP A 109 -7.23 -21.66 14.75
N PRO A 110 -6.54 -21.00 15.70
CA PRO A 110 -5.27 -20.31 15.45
C PRO A 110 -4.20 -21.19 14.79
N ALA A 111 -4.22 -22.51 15.01
CA ALA A 111 -3.30 -23.43 14.34
C ALA A 111 -3.45 -23.41 12.81
N SER A 112 -4.63 -23.03 12.30
CA SER A 112 -4.89 -22.88 10.86
C SER A 112 -4.28 -21.61 10.24
N PHE A 113 -3.69 -20.72 11.03
CA PHE A 113 -3.06 -19.49 10.54
C PHE A 113 -1.96 -19.77 9.51
N THR A 114 -1.15 -20.80 9.73
CA THR A 114 -0.05 -21.20 8.83
C THR A 114 -0.56 -21.71 7.48
N GLN A 115 -1.71 -22.39 7.47
CA GLN A 115 -2.38 -22.90 6.27
C GLN A 115 -3.18 -21.83 5.52
N GLY A 116 -3.45 -20.69 6.16
CA GLY A 116 -4.14 -19.56 5.56
C GLY A 116 -3.31 -18.81 4.52
N TYR A 117 -3.93 -17.83 3.89
CA TYR A 117 -3.29 -16.95 2.92
C TYR A 117 -3.63 -15.48 3.20
N ASP A 118 -2.75 -14.58 2.81
CA ASP A 118 -3.00 -13.14 2.97
C ASP A 118 -4.09 -12.71 1.98
N LEU A 119 -5.06 -11.94 2.45
CA LEU A 119 -6.09 -11.34 1.61
C LEU A 119 -5.44 -10.45 0.53
N LEU A 120 -5.80 -10.70 -0.72
CA LEU A 120 -5.32 -9.93 -1.87
C LEU A 120 -6.39 -8.95 -2.34
N MET A 121 -5.98 -7.76 -2.74
CA MET A 121 -6.81 -6.81 -3.49
C MET A 121 -7.05 -7.34 -4.92
N ASP A 122 -7.98 -6.75 -5.67
CA ASP A 122 -8.36 -7.23 -7.03
C ASP A 122 -7.18 -7.30 -8.01
N TYR A 123 -6.14 -6.51 -7.76
CA TYR A 123 -4.92 -6.47 -8.55
C TYR A 123 -3.80 -7.37 -8.00
N GLY A 124 -4.09 -8.21 -7.00
CA GLY A 124 -3.21 -9.24 -6.46
C GLY A 124 -2.10 -8.77 -5.52
N VAL A 125 -2.15 -7.52 -5.06
CA VAL A 125 -1.28 -7.03 -3.98
C VAL A 125 -1.99 -7.25 -2.64
N ARG A 126 -1.24 -7.59 -1.58
CA ARG A 126 -1.78 -7.83 -0.25
C ARG A 126 -2.54 -6.63 0.29
N TRP A 127 -3.76 -6.88 0.74
CA TRP A 127 -4.56 -5.92 1.48
C TRP A 127 -3.86 -5.59 2.81
N ASN A 128 -3.83 -4.30 3.18
CA ASN A 128 -3.16 -3.86 4.39
C ASN A 128 -3.73 -2.52 4.94
N ILE A 129 -3.49 -2.29 6.23
CA ILE A 129 -3.65 -1.01 6.95
C ILE A 129 -2.26 -0.60 7.48
N PRO A 130 -1.58 0.35 6.82
CA PRO A 130 -0.27 0.85 7.22
C PRO A 130 -0.24 1.53 8.60
N LEU A 131 0.87 1.37 9.35
CA LEU A 131 1.09 1.99 10.65
C LEU A 131 0.89 3.51 10.63
N LEU A 132 1.45 4.17 9.61
CA LEU A 132 1.32 5.61 9.40
C LEU A 132 -0.14 6.10 9.37
N TYR A 133 -1.09 5.25 8.96
CA TYR A 133 -2.49 5.66 8.91
C TYR A 133 -3.18 5.50 10.25
N MET A 134 -2.72 4.56 11.07
CA MET A 134 -3.24 4.32 12.40
C MET A 134 -2.87 5.45 13.37
N THR A 135 -1.75 6.15 13.11
CA THR A 135 -1.36 7.36 13.87
C THR A 135 -2.04 8.65 13.39
N ASP A 136 -2.47 8.72 12.12
CA ASP A 136 -3.14 9.92 11.56
C ASP A 136 -4.66 9.92 11.80
N LYS A 137 -5.31 8.76 11.81
CA LYS A 137 -6.78 8.65 11.74
C LYS A 137 -7.40 8.13 13.04
N LYS A 138 -8.33 8.92 13.59
CA LYS A 138 -9.13 8.57 14.78
C LYS A 138 -9.90 7.24 14.65
N GLU A 139 -10.29 6.87 13.43
CA GLU A 139 -11.02 5.61 13.17
C GLU A 139 -10.19 4.34 13.40
N TYR A 140 -8.86 4.47 13.53
CA TYR A 140 -7.94 3.37 13.80
C TYR A 140 -7.23 3.48 15.15
N THR A 141 -7.65 4.42 16.03
CA THR A 141 -7.08 4.53 17.38
C THR A 141 -7.14 3.22 18.13
N GLY A 142 -8.22 2.43 17.98
CA GLY A 142 -8.31 1.09 18.57
C GLY A 142 -7.20 0.14 18.12
N LEU A 143 -6.94 0.06 16.81
CA LEU A 143 -5.85 -0.79 16.30
C LEU A 143 -4.49 -0.30 16.79
N HIS A 144 -4.28 1.02 16.80
CA HIS A 144 -3.02 1.60 17.28
C HIS A 144 -2.77 1.29 18.77
N THR A 145 -3.77 1.46 19.63
CA THR A 145 -3.68 1.11 21.05
C THR A 145 -3.38 -0.37 21.24
N LEU A 146 -4.00 -1.24 20.43
CA LEU A 146 -3.76 -2.67 20.50
C LEU A 146 -2.32 -3.04 20.12
N LEU A 147 -1.75 -2.39 19.10
CA LEU A 147 -0.33 -2.59 18.71
C LEU A 147 0.65 -2.22 19.82
N LEU A 148 0.38 -1.14 20.56
CA LEU A 148 1.18 -0.73 21.72
C LEU A 148 1.04 -1.74 22.87
N GLN A 149 -0.19 -2.17 23.15
CA GLN A 149 -0.48 -3.15 24.20
C GLN A 149 0.19 -4.51 23.93
N ASP A 150 0.16 -4.98 22.68
CA ASP A 150 0.77 -6.26 22.30
C ASP A 150 2.31 -6.20 22.28
N GLY A 151 2.90 -5.00 22.40
CA GLY A 151 4.34 -4.77 22.26
C GLY A 151 4.85 -4.87 20.83
N LEU A 152 3.94 -4.85 19.84
CA LEU A 152 4.27 -4.95 18.40
C LEU A 152 4.77 -3.62 17.83
N VAL A 153 4.39 -2.51 18.46
CA VAL A 153 4.88 -1.16 18.18
C VAL A 153 5.32 -0.56 19.50
N THR A 154 6.50 0.07 19.53
CA THR A 154 6.97 0.79 20.72
C THR A 154 6.39 2.20 20.77
N PRO A 155 6.26 2.82 21.96
CA PRO A 155 5.86 4.23 22.08
C PRO A 155 6.74 5.15 21.23
N GLN A 156 8.06 4.89 21.19
CA GLN A 156 9.00 5.66 20.39
C GLN A 156 8.72 5.54 18.89
N LEU A 157 8.38 4.34 18.39
CA LEU A 157 8.02 4.16 16.98
C LEU A 157 6.68 4.84 16.65
N SER A 158 5.72 4.83 17.58
CA SER A 158 4.48 5.59 17.46
C SER A 158 4.76 7.09 17.32
N ASP A 159 5.64 7.64 18.16
CA ASP A 159 6.01 9.06 18.11
C ASP A 159 6.71 9.43 16.80
N ILE A 160 7.62 8.56 16.33
CA ILE A 160 8.26 8.69 15.02
C ILE A 160 7.20 8.71 13.91
N ALA A 161 6.23 7.78 13.96
CA ALA A 161 5.17 7.72 12.97
C ALA A 161 4.27 8.96 12.97
N ALA A 162 3.92 9.48 14.15
CA ALA A 162 3.17 10.72 14.29
C ALA A 162 3.95 11.92 13.73
N SER A 163 5.24 12.03 14.07
CA SER A 163 6.11 13.10 13.57
C SER A 163 6.30 13.05 12.05
N ALA A 164 6.49 11.85 11.48
CA ALA A 164 6.62 11.66 10.05
C ALA A 164 5.34 12.06 9.30
N VAL A 165 4.16 11.73 9.84
CA VAL A 165 2.86 12.16 9.30
C VAL A 165 2.70 13.68 9.38
N GLU A 166 3.08 14.29 10.51
CA GLU A 166 3.05 15.74 10.67
C GLU A 166 3.97 16.45 9.66
N GLY A 167 5.15 15.88 9.39
CA GLY A 167 6.09 16.36 8.39
C GLY A 167 5.48 16.49 6.98
N LEU A 168 4.45 15.70 6.64
CA LEU A 168 3.76 15.81 5.36
C LEU A 168 3.04 17.15 5.17
N ASN A 169 2.67 17.84 6.25
CA ASN A 169 2.06 19.18 6.19
C ASN A 169 3.00 20.22 5.57
N LYS A 170 4.31 20.00 5.65
CA LYS A 170 5.34 20.93 5.13
C LYS A 170 5.54 20.80 3.61
N THR A 171 4.87 19.83 2.97
CA THR A 171 4.96 19.62 1.52
C THR A 171 3.79 20.29 0.78
N ALA A 172 3.99 20.65 -0.50
CA ALA A 172 2.95 21.23 -1.35
C ALA A 172 1.71 20.33 -1.59
N HIS A 173 1.66 19.14 -0.98
CA HIS A 173 0.61 18.13 -1.19
C HIS A 173 -0.23 17.82 0.06
N GLY A 174 -0.01 18.56 1.16
CA GLY A 174 -0.82 18.58 2.37
C GLY A 174 -0.97 17.25 3.13
N ARG A 175 -1.58 17.33 4.33
CA ARG A 175 -1.71 16.20 5.27
C ARG A 175 -2.44 14.98 4.72
N LYS A 176 -3.42 15.17 3.83
CA LYS A 176 -4.43 14.14 3.57
C LYS A 176 -3.80 12.92 2.88
N ILE A 177 -3.53 11.89 3.66
CA ILE A 177 -3.18 10.57 3.14
C ILE A 177 -4.48 9.82 2.85
N SER A 178 -4.59 9.26 1.64
CA SER A 178 -5.75 8.48 1.22
C SER A 178 -5.40 7.01 1.15
N PHE A 179 -6.16 6.18 1.85
CA PHE A 179 -6.04 4.73 1.83
C PHE A 179 -6.19 4.10 0.44
N ARG A 180 -6.98 4.74 -0.44
CA ARG A 180 -7.43 4.09 -1.68
C ARG A 180 -6.48 4.23 -2.87
N ARG A 181 -5.56 5.18 -2.84
CA ARG A 181 -4.75 5.57 -4.01
C ARG A 181 -3.33 5.99 -3.64
N THR A 182 -2.86 5.59 -2.47
CA THR A 182 -1.49 5.89 -2.05
C THR A 182 -0.67 4.63 -2.11
N VAL A 183 0.26 4.58 -3.05
CA VAL A 183 1.28 3.54 -3.12
C VAL A 183 2.28 3.78 -1.99
N LEU A 184 2.60 2.72 -1.25
CA LEU A 184 3.63 2.77 -0.21
C LEU A 184 4.84 1.98 -0.67
N VAL A 185 6.01 2.60 -0.62
CA VAL A 185 7.26 1.97 -1.01
C VAL A 185 8.27 2.15 0.11
N SER A 186 8.72 1.03 0.68
CA SER A 186 9.69 1.00 1.77
C SER A 186 11.01 0.34 1.38
N SER A 187 11.04 -0.38 0.25
CA SER A 187 12.22 -1.11 -0.21
C SER A 187 12.20 -1.28 -1.72
N PHE A 188 13.37 -1.51 -2.32
CA PHE A 188 13.47 -1.95 -3.70
C PHE A 188 12.91 -3.36 -3.88
N GLY A 189 12.47 -3.69 -5.09
CA GLY A 189 11.92 -5.00 -5.43
C GLY A 189 10.49 -5.26 -4.93
N ARG A 190 9.99 -4.45 -3.97
CA ARG A 190 8.61 -4.56 -3.49
C ARG A 190 7.62 -4.12 -4.57
N GLY A 191 6.71 -5.02 -4.93
CA GLY A 191 5.69 -4.84 -5.93
C GLY A 191 4.56 -3.93 -5.47
N PHE A 192 4.12 -3.05 -6.35
CA PHE A 192 2.97 -2.19 -6.16
C PHE A 192 2.21 -1.96 -7.46
N TYR A 193 0.95 -1.57 -7.33
CA TYR A 193 0.06 -1.32 -8.45
C TYR A 193 0.31 0.06 -9.07
N ILE A 194 0.45 0.10 -10.39
CA ILE A 194 0.38 1.30 -11.22
C ILE A 194 -0.52 1.03 -12.42
N ARG A 195 -1.37 2.01 -12.75
CA ARG A 195 -2.07 2.10 -14.02
C ARG A 195 -1.33 3.05 -14.97
N VAL A 196 -0.81 2.53 -16.08
CA VAL A 196 -0.15 3.34 -17.11
C VAL A 196 -1.21 4.16 -17.85
N GLY A 197 -0.85 5.36 -18.31
CA GLY A 197 -1.76 6.26 -19.04
C GLY A 197 -2.84 6.94 -18.18
N HIS A 198 -2.70 6.87 -16.85
CA HIS A 198 -3.64 7.51 -15.94
C HIS A 198 -2.94 8.11 -14.72
N HIS A 199 -3.61 9.06 -14.06
CA HIS A 199 -3.17 9.58 -12.77
C HIS A 199 -3.27 8.50 -11.68
N ASN A 200 -2.14 8.18 -11.04
CA ASN A 200 -2.04 7.13 -10.02
C ASN A 200 -2.26 7.65 -8.59
N GLY A 201 -2.50 8.96 -8.42
CA GLY A 201 -2.63 9.56 -7.10
C GLY A 201 -1.26 9.84 -6.50
N TYR A 202 -0.97 9.28 -5.33
CA TYR A 202 0.25 9.56 -4.58
C TYR A 202 1.08 8.29 -4.39
N CYS A 203 2.40 8.46 -4.35
CA CYS A 203 3.34 7.48 -3.83
C CYS A 203 4.00 8.08 -2.59
N MET A 204 4.22 7.24 -1.59
CA MET A 204 4.95 7.60 -0.39
C MET A 204 6.10 6.65 -0.19
N SER A 205 7.30 7.21 -0.10
CA SER A 205 8.47 6.46 0.35
C SER A 205 8.58 6.56 1.87
N ILE A 206 8.77 5.42 2.51
CA ILE A 206 8.84 5.28 3.97
C ILE A 206 10.29 4.98 4.35
N GLY A 207 10.95 5.90 5.03
CA GLY A 207 12.27 5.73 5.63
C GLY A 207 12.20 5.32 7.10
N THR A 208 13.34 5.31 7.78
CA THR A 208 13.43 4.97 9.21
C THR A 208 12.58 5.89 10.09
N ASP A 209 12.63 7.19 9.82
CA ASP A 209 12.01 8.26 10.63
C ASP A 209 11.28 9.31 9.78
N THR A 210 11.27 9.13 8.46
CA THR A 210 10.82 10.13 7.49
C THR A 210 9.89 9.50 6.47
N VAL A 211 8.91 10.27 6.02
CA VAL A 211 8.02 9.88 4.93
C VAL A 211 8.00 11.00 3.90
N VAL A 212 8.20 10.63 2.64
CA VAL A 212 8.16 11.58 1.53
C VAL A 212 7.02 11.20 0.59
N LYS A 213 6.09 12.14 0.40
CA LYS A 213 4.90 11.99 -0.44
C LYS A 213 5.07 12.74 -1.75
N LYS A 214 4.85 12.05 -2.87
CA LYS A 214 4.87 12.64 -4.21
C LYS A 214 3.64 12.23 -4.99
N ARG A 215 3.04 13.17 -5.73
CA ARG A 215 2.04 12.84 -6.72
C ARG A 215 2.67 12.08 -7.90
N VAL A 216 2.14 10.92 -8.23
CA VAL A 216 2.56 10.08 -9.35
C VAL A 216 1.71 10.48 -10.57
N GLU A 217 2.20 11.49 -11.27
CA GLU A 217 1.65 11.94 -12.55
C GLU A 217 2.58 11.48 -13.66
N CYS A 218 2.01 11.16 -14.81
CA CYS A 218 2.75 11.07 -16.06
C CYS A 218 3.90 10.03 -16.06
N VAL A 219 3.66 8.84 -15.47
CA VAL A 219 4.67 7.77 -15.47
C VAL A 219 4.86 7.26 -16.89
N ALA A 220 6.10 7.40 -17.38
CA ALA A 220 6.50 7.07 -18.75
C ALA A 220 5.77 7.84 -19.87
N GLU A 221 5.01 8.88 -19.53
CA GLU A 221 4.47 9.83 -20.52
C GLU A 221 5.58 10.75 -21.02
N PHE A 222 5.42 11.21 -22.26
CA PHE A 222 6.36 12.14 -22.87
C PHE A 222 5.64 13.23 -23.66
N ARG A 223 6.30 14.39 -23.75
CA ARG A 223 5.74 15.55 -24.42
C ARG A 223 5.81 15.37 -25.94
N VAL A 224 4.68 15.58 -26.60
CA VAL A 224 4.54 15.51 -28.06
C VAL A 224 3.96 16.82 -28.59
N PRO A 225 4.25 17.22 -29.85
CA PRO A 225 3.61 18.40 -30.45
C PRO A 225 2.10 18.20 -30.59
N VAL A 226 1.33 19.28 -30.56
CA VAL A 226 -0.10 19.25 -30.87
C VAL A 226 -0.33 19.99 -32.17
N ASP A 227 -0.90 19.30 -33.16
CA ASP A 227 -1.12 19.82 -34.51
C ASP A 227 -1.90 21.16 -34.46
N GLY A 228 -1.42 22.16 -35.20
CA GLY A 228 -2.08 23.45 -35.35
C GLY A 228 -1.99 24.42 -34.15
N SER A 229 -1.37 24.03 -33.03
CA SER A 229 -1.36 24.86 -31.81
C SER A 229 0.01 25.42 -31.40
N GLY A 230 1.10 25.01 -32.05
CA GLY A 230 2.49 25.36 -31.65
C GLY A 230 2.89 24.86 -30.25
N GLY A 231 1.96 24.25 -29.51
CA GLY A 231 2.14 23.72 -28.17
C GLY A 231 2.50 22.23 -28.16
N GLY A 232 2.52 21.66 -26.96
CA GLY A 232 2.71 20.22 -26.81
C GLY A 232 1.91 19.65 -25.66
N ALA A 233 1.46 18.41 -25.81
CA ALA A 233 0.68 17.66 -24.84
C ALA A 233 1.52 16.53 -24.25
N GLN A 234 1.16 16.06 -23.04
CA GLN A 234 1.68 14.79 -22.56
C GLN A 234 0.96 13.65 -23.27
N TYR A 235 1.72 12.66 -23.71
CA TYR A 235 1.20 11.49 -24.39
C TYR A 235 1.64 10.23 -23.67
N SER A 236 0.65 9.38 -23.36
CA SER A 236 0.87 8.01 -22.92
C SER A 236 0.51 7.07 -24.07
N PRO A 237 1.46 6.30 -24.62
CA PRO A 237 1.21 5.41 -25.74
C PRO A 237 0.36 4.19 -25.39
N TYR A 238 0.21 3.90 -24.09
CA TYR A 238 -0.52 2.75 -23.59
C TYR A 238 -1.32 3.10 -22.36
N GLU A 239 -2.47 2.45 -22.20
CA GLU A 239 -3.22 2.41 -20.96
C GLU A 239 -3.38 0.98 -20.46
N GLY A 240 -3.56 0.82 -19.16
CA GLY A 240 -3.82 -0.47 -18.53
C GLY A 240 -3.10 -0.63 -17.21
N SER A 241 -3.38 -1.71 -16.49
CA SER A 241 -2.89 -1.91 -15.13
C SER A 241 -1.72 -2.89 -15.05
N THR A 242 -0.78 -2.55 -14.18
CA THR A 242 0.46 -3.31 -13.98
C THR A 242 0.78 -3.43 -12.50
N ILE A 243 1.48 -4.51 -12.14
CA ILE A 243 2.27 -4.56 -10.92
C ILE A 243 3.72 -4.29 -11.32
N CYS A 244 4.34 -3.33 -10.67
CA CYS A 244 5.72 -2.93 -10.91
C CYS A 244 6.49 -2.79 -9.61
N CYS A 245 7.81 -2.75 -9.69
CA CYS A 245 8.66 -2.40 -8.56
C CYS A 245 9.72 -1.39 -8.99
N PHE A 246 10.19 -0.60 -8.03
CA PHE A 246 11.43 0.15 -8.19
C PHE A 246 12.62 -0.78 -7.96
N GLU A 247 13.69 -0.59 -8.73
CA GLU A 247 14.95 -1.28 -8.52
C GLU A 247 16.14 -0.36 -8.85
N PRO A 248 17.32 -0.59 -8.25
CA PRO A 248 18.56 0.06 -8.68
C PRO A 248 18.88 -0.31 -10.13
N SER A 249 19.27 0.68 -10.93
CA SER A 249 19.62 0.45 -12.32
C SER A 249 20.96 -0.27 -12.45
N THR A 250 20.97 -1.33 -13.25
CA THR A 250 22.18 -2.08 -13.63
C THR A 250 22.67 -1.74 -15.04
N LEU A 251 22.08 -0.72 -15.66
CA LEU A 251 22.43 -0.31 -17.03
C LEU A 251 23.84 0.29 -17.08
N PRO A 252 24.69 -0.05 -18.08
CA PRO A 252 26.07 0.42 -18.16
C PRO A 252 26.21 1.96 -18.11
N GLU A 253 25.30 2.69 -18.74
CA GLU A 253 25.28 4.16 -18.74
C GLU A 253 25.00 4.80 -17.36
N HIS A 254 24.50 4.01 -16.42
CA HIS A 254 24.24 4.41 -15.04
C HIS A 254 25.32 3.91 -14.06
N ALA A 255 26.41 3.31 -14.56
CA ALA A 255 27.52 2.85 -13.73
C ALA A 255 28.04 3.98 -12.81
N GLY A 256 28.22 3.67 -11.53
CA GLY A 256 28.67 4.61 -10.52
C GLY A 256 27.63 5.64 -10.06
N LYS A 257 26.37 5.54 -10.50
CA LYS A 257 25.28 6.46 -10.11
C LYS A 257 24.18 5.72 -9.36
N ARG A 258 23.47 6.46 -8.51
CA ARG A 258 22.24 5.98 -7.87
C ARG A 258 21.04 6.32 -8.75
N VAL A 259 20.79 5.47 -9.74
CA VAL A 259 19.66 5.60 -10.65
C VAL A 259 18.62 4.54 -10.34
N VAL A 260 17.37 4.94 -10.15
CA VAL A 260 16.23 4.04 -9.99
C VAL A 260 15.54 3.84 -11.34
N VAL A 261 15.20 2.60 -11.66
CA VAL A 261 14.34 2.24 -12.79
C VAL A 261 13.08 1.56 -12.28
N LEU A 262 12.08 1.42 -13.16
CA LEU A 262 10.81 0.77 -12.85
C LEU A 262 10.68 -0.51 -13.67
N ARG A 263 10.61 -1.67 -13.01
CA ARG A 263 10.39 -2.97 -13.67
C ARG A 263 8.92 -3.35 -13.63
N ILE A 264 8.40 -3.84 -14.74
CA ILE A 264 7.07 -4.43 -14.82
C ILE A 264 7.16 -5.88 -14.37
N LEU A 265 6.52 -6.20 -13.25
CA LEU A 265 6.48 -7.56 -12.71
C LEU A 265 5.36 -8.37 -13.36
N ARG A 266 4.18 -7.74 -13.52
CA ARG A 266 2.99 -8.42 -14.04
C ARG A 266 2.06 -7.44 -14.75
N LEU A 267 1.44 -7.87 -15.84
CA LEU A 267 0.32 -7.18 -16.49
C LEU A 267 -1.00 -7.75 -15.96
N LEU A 268 -2.00 -6.91 -15.70
CA LEU A 268 -3.26 -7.39 -15.14
C LEU A 268 -4.28 -7.71 -16.22
N ASP A 269 -4.75 -8.95 -16.25
CA ASP A 269 -5.81 -9.40 -17.17
C ASP A 269 -7.13 -8.64 -16.97
N SER A 270 -7.38 -8.15 -15.75
CA SER A 270 -8.59 -7.39 -15.41
C SER A 270 -8.62 -5.97 -15.99
N ASP A 271 -7.47 -5.45 -16.46
CA ASP A 271 -7.33 -4.19 -17.19
C ASP A 271 -6.08 -4.28 -18.11
N PRO A 272 -6.18 -4.99 -19.24
CA PRO A 272 -5.03 -5.32 -20.08
C PRO A 272 -4.43 -4.09 -20.76
N ILE A 273 -3.15 -4.19 -21.14
CA ILE A 273 -2.43 -3.12 -21.84
C ILE A 273 -3.00 -2.91 -23.26
N ARG A 274 -3.47 -1.69 -23.52
CA ARG A 274 -4.08 -1.26 -24.79
C ARG A 274 -3.34 -0.04 -25.36
N PRO A 275 -3.09 0.02 -26.68
CA PRO A 275 -2.48 1.20 -27.30
C PRO A 275 -3.45 2.38 -27.27
N MET A 276 -2.91 3.58 -27.08
CA MET A 276 -3.66 4.83 -27.19
C MET A 276 -3.23 5.58 -28.44
N PRO A 277 -4.15 6.20 -29.20
CA PRO A 277 -3.78 6.98 -30.38
C PRO A 277 -3.02 8.25 -29.98
N PRO A 278 -1.99 8.66 -30.74
CA PRO A 278 -1.30 9.92 -30.50
C PRO A 278 -2.21 11.13 -30.78
N PRO A 279 -1.99 12.27 -30.10
CA PRO A 279 -2.76 13.49 -30.31
C PRO A 279 -2.35 14.26 -31.59
N ASN A 280 -1.54 13.65 -32.45
CA ASN A 280 -0.99 14.25 -33.66
C ASN A 280 -0.73 13.16 -34.72
N LYS A 281 -0.32 13.57 -35.92
CA LYS A 281 -0.02 12.64 -37.04
C LYS A 281 1.36 12.00 -37.02
N HIS A 282 2.17 12.21 -35.99
CA HIS A 282 3.53 11.68 -35.94
C HIS A 282 3.52 10.18 -35.61
N GLU A 283 4.43 9.46 -36.25
CA GLU A 283 4.68 8.05 -35.91
C GLU A 283 5.60 7.94 -34.70
N TYR A 284 5.25 7.02 -33.80
CA TYR A 284 6.01 6.72 -32.60
C TYR A 284 6.38 5.24 -32.58
N PRO A 285 7.53 4.86 -31.99
CA PRO A 285 7.97 3.46 -31.90
C PRO A 285 7.19 2.68 -30.83
N LEU A 286 5.87 2.55 -31.00
CA LEU A 286 4.95 1.98 -30.01
C LEU A 286 5.37 0.57 -29.56
N SER A 287 5.81 -0.28 -30.49
CA SER A 287 6.25 -1.65 -30.19
C SER A 287 7.38 -1.72 -29.15
N LYS A 288 8.29 -0.73 -29.14
CA LYS A 288 9.40 -0.58 -28.18
C LYS A 288 8.97 0.07 -26.87
N LEU A 289 7.85 0.79 -26.87
CA LEU A 289 7.29 1.48 -25.71
C LEU A 289 6.27 0.61 -24.95
N ARG A 290 5.84 -0.51 -25.54
CA ARG A 290 4.85 -1.41 -24.94
C ARG A 290 5.36 -1.98 -23.61
N PRO A 291 4.64 -1.78 -22.49
CA PRO A 291 4.94 -2.47 -21.23
C PRO A 291 4.91 -3.99 -21.39
N ARG A 292 5.90 -4.69 -20.81
CA ARG A 292 6.07 -6.15 -20.91
C ARG A 292 6.52 -6.71 -19.58
N GLU A 293 5.97 -7.84 -19.19
CA GLU A 293 6.37 -8.55 -17.96
C GLU A 293 7.87 -8.87 -17.98
N GLY A 294 8.50 -8.72 -16.81
CA GLY A 294 9.92 -8.92 -16.62
C GLY A 294 10.80 -7.82 -17.23
N GLN A 295 10.27 -6.83 -17.94
CA GLN A 295 11.07 -5.78 -18.57
C GLN A 295 10.96 -4.44 -17.83
N LEU A 296 11.94 -3.56 -18.08
CA LEU A 296 11.86 -2.17 -17.62
C LEU A 296 10.75 -1.42 -18.36
N LEU A 297 10.05 -0.55 -17.64
CA LEU A 297 9.09 0.36 -18.25
C LEU A 297 9.87 1.34 -19.15
N MET A 298 9.47 1.41 -20.42
CA MET A 298 10.10 2.26 -21.42
C MET A 298 9.36 3.59 -21.56
N THR A 299 10.10 4.65 -21.90
CA THR A 299 9.55 5.97 -22.21
C THR A 299 10.35 6.61 -23.36
N MET A 300 9.93 7.79 -23.80
CA MET A 300 10.73 8.61 -24.71
C MET A 300 11.18 9.89 -24.03
N ARG A 301 12.46 10.21 -24.15
CA ARG A 301 13.02 11.49 -23.72
C ARG A 301 13.92 12.03 -24.82
N TRP A 302 13.72 13.29 -25.19
CA TRP A 302 14.49 13.94 -26.25
C TRP A 302 14.50 13.14 -27.57
N GLY A 303 13.34 12.56 -27.93
CA GLY A 303 13.19 11.74 -29.15
C GLY A 303 13.81 10.34 -29.08
N LYS A 304 14.42 9.95 -27.95
CA LYS A 304 15.05 8.64 -27.78
C LYS A 304 14.23 7.75 -26.86
N VAL A 305 13.93 6.53 -27.32
CA VAL A 305 13.37 5.46 -26.50
C VAL A 305 14.42 5.01 -25.49
N GLN A 306 14.06 5.01 -24.21
CA GLN A 306 14.94 4.59 -23.12
C GLN A 306 14.11 4.11 -21.93
N PRO A 307 14.70 3.34 -21.00
CA PRO A 307 14.04 2.98 -19.76
C PRO A 307 13.64 4.24 -18.97
N TRP A 308 12.47 4.20 -18.34
CA TRP A 308 12.12 5.19 -17.33
C TRP A 308 13.14 5.10 -16.20
N SER A 309 13.78 6.23 -15.91
CA SER A 309 14.84 6.28 -14.92
C SER A 309 14.85 7.61 -14.16
N VAL A 310 15.28 7.55 -12.90
CA VAL A 310 15.43 8.71 -12.02
C VAL A 310 16.79 8.61 -11.34
N ASP A 311 17.69 9.53 -11.69
CA ASP A 311 18.92 9.76 -10.95
C ASP A 311 18.58 10.49 -9.64
N VAL A 312 18.80 9.83 -8.49
CA VAL A 312 18.40 10.37 -7.19
C VAL A 312 19.39 11.40 -6.65
N ASP A 313 20.57 11.54 -7.27
CA ASP A 313 21.63 12.47 -6.85
C ASP A 313 21.72 13.69 -7.76
N LYS A 314 21.02 13.67 -8.89
CA LYS A 314 20.96 14.82 -9.78
C LYS A 314 20.28 15.99 -9.05
N ASP A 315 21.05 17.06 -8.89
CA ASP A 315 20.61 18.26 -8.20
C ASP A 315 19.52 18.98 -9.01
N THR A 316 18.49 19.43 -8.31
CA THR A 316 17.35 20.09 -8.92
C THR A 316 17.16 21.41 -8.22
N THR A 317 17.33 22.51 -8.95
CA THR A 317 17.23 23.91 -8.51
C THR A 317 15.83 24.32 -7.99
N ARG A 318 14.95 23.35 -7.70
CA ARG A 318 13.58 23.58 -7.26
C ARG A 318 13.51 23.78 -5.74
N PRO A 319 12.57 24.61 -5.24
CA PRO A 319 12.38 24.82 -3.81
C PRO A 319 12.05 23.53 -3.06
N ASP A 320 12.47 23.43 -1.80
CA ASP A 320 12.23 22.27 -0.92
C ASP A 320 10.76 21.84 -0.77
N THR A 321 9.83 22.76 -1.00
CA THR A 321 8.38 22.53 -0.96
C THR A 321 7.88 21.66 -2.12
N HIS A 322 8.62 21.61 -3.23
CA HIS A 322 8.36 20.75 -4.38
C HIS A 322 9.16 19.45 -4.26
N VAL A 323 8.53 18.42 -3.71
CA VAL A 323 9.14 17.10 -3.62
C VAL A 323 9.43 16.56 -5.03
N GLU A 324 10.70 16.37 -5.33
CA GLU A 324 11.17 15.72 -6.54
C GLU A 324 11.05 14.19 -6.43
N MET A 325 10.84 13.50 -7.56
CA MET A 325 10.82 12.04 -7.58
C MET A 325 12.15 11.47 -7.07
N GLY A 326 13.29 12.12 -7.39
CA GLY A 326 14.61 11.74 -6.89
C GLY A 326 14.71 11.77 -5.37
N ARG A 327 14.19 12.82 -4.70
CA ARG A 327 14.19 12.93 -3.24
C ARG A 327 13.38 11.81 -2.57
N MET A 328 12.23 11.47 -3.15
CA MET A 328 11.40 10.36 -2.66
C MET A 328 12.14 9.02 -2.80
N LEU A 329 12.68 8.73 -3.99
CA LEU A 329 13.34 7.46 -4.28
C LEU A 329 14.71 7.30 -3.61
N ARG A 330 15.38 8.39 -3.23
CA ARG A 330 16.62 8.36 -2.44
C ARG A 330 16.45 7.63 -1.11
N ILE A 331 15.24 7.64 -0.53
CA ILE A 331 14.91 6.89 0.69
C ILE A 331 15.14 5.38 0.48
N LEU A 332 14.87 4.85 -0.70
CA LEU A 332 15.00 3.41 -0.96
C LEU A 332 16.47 2.95 -0.92
N TYR A 333 17.39 3.79 -1.38
CA TYR A 333 18.83 3.52 -1.22
C TYR A 333 19.27 3.53 0.25
N LYS A 334 18.80 4.52 1.04
CA LYS A 334 19.09 4.55 2.48
C LYS A 334 18.55 3.31 3.19
N ASN A 335 17.33 2.90 2.86
CA ASN A 335 16.74 1.70 3.42
C ASN A 335 17.49 0.43 2.98
N GLN A 336 17.95 0.37 1.73
CA GLN A 336 18.79 -0.73 1.25
C GLN A 336 20.10 -0.85 2.04
N GLU A 337 20.75 0.26 2.36
CA GLU A 337 21.97 0.29 3.17
C GLU A 337 21.73 -0.23 4.60
N LEU A 338 20.58 0.10 5.20
CA LEU A 338 20.26 -0.23 6.59
C LEU A 338 19.58 -1.60 6.78
N TYR A 339 18.73 -2.00 5.84
CA TYR A 339 17.84 -3.17 5.96
C TYR A 339 18.12 -4.24 4.89
N GLY A 340 19.08 -4.00 4.00
CA GLY A 340 19.45 -4.91 2.92
C GLY A 340 18.52 -4.84 1.71
N SER A 341 18.68 -5.80 0.80
CA SER A 341 17.86 -5.90 -0.42
C SER A 341 17.30 -7.30 -0.59
N PRO A 342 16.11 -7.42 -1.18
CA PRO A 342 15.59 -8.73 -1.55
C PRO A 342 16.45 -9.33 -2.66
N PRO A 343 16.60 -10.68 -2.69
CA PRO A 343 17.34 -11.35 -3.75
C PRO A 343 16.64 -11.23 -5.11
N GLU A 344 15.30 -11.19 -5.09
CA GLU A 344 14.45 -11.03 -6.28
C GLU A 344 13.24 -10.13 -5.94
N PRO A 345 12.61 -9.48 -6.93
CA PRO A 345 11.38 -8.74 -6.72
C PRO A 345 10.27 -9.62 -6.11
N PHE A 346 9.47 -9.04 -5.22
CA PHE A 346 8.37 -9.73 -4.55
C PHE A 346 7.14 -8.84 -4.49
N ILE A 347 5.95 -9.44 -4.63
CA ILE A 347 4.66 -8.77 -4.40
C ILE A 347 4.26 -8.99 -2.97
#